data_AF-A0A7W1G6C6-F1
#
_entry.id   AF-A0A7W1G6C6-F1
#
_cell.length_a   1.000
_cell.length_b   1.000
_cell.length_c   1.000
_cell.angle_alpha   90.00
_cell.angle_beta   90.00
_cell.angle_gamma   90.00
#
_symmetry.space_group_name_H-M   'P 1'
#
loop_
_entity.id
_entity.type
_entity.pdbx_description
1 polymer ?
#
loop_
_entity_poly.entity_id
_entity_poly.type
_entity_poly.pdbx_seq_one_letter_code
_entity_poly.pdbx_strand_id
1 'polypeptide(L)'
;IAQLYRDRADVENVFDEIKNHWGWGGFTSHTFAVTQNVARMTALFYNWWSIFCRLADPNHHREAITTRPALLHSIVRQTTSGGQRMLTITSTNGNKNAITAFFTRLGAWLSAFSTIAEQWLRPRRWQELLKAIFPGPFGVVYDPSG
;
A
#
# COMPACT_ATOMS: atom_id res chain seq x y z
N ILE A 1 -27.74 -11.75 2.70
CA ILE A 1 -28.07 -10.31 2.73
C ILE A 1 -27.09 -9.53 3.62
N ALA A 2 -26.94 -9.87 4.91
CA ALA A 2 -26.01 -9.14 5.82
C ALA A 2 -24.53 -9.12 5.37
N GLN A 3 -24.03 -10.14 4.66
CA GLN A 3 -22.67 -10.12 4.10
C GLN A 3 -22.53 -9.10 2.97
N LEU A 4 -23.48 -9.08 2.02
CA LEU A 4 -23.49 -8.12 0.89
C LEU A 4 -23.54 -6.66 1.36
N TYR A 5 -24.22 -6.38 2.48
CA TYR A 5 -24.21 -5.06 3.10
C TYR A 5 -22.85 -4.68 3.70
N ARG A 6 -22.13 -5.64 4.30
CA ARG A 6 -20.76 -5.43 4.81
C ARG A 6 -19.79 -5.20 3.67
N ASP A 7 -19.85 -6.02 2.62
CA ASP A 7 -18.98 -5.88 1.45
C ASP A 7 -19.20 -4.52 0.75
N ARG A 8 -20.45 -4.05 0.69
CA ARG A 8 -20.77 -2.70 0.19
C ARG A 8 -20.18 -1.61 1.07
N ALA A 9 -20.34 -1.71 2.39
CA ALA A 9 -19.81 -0.73 3.33
C ALA A 9 -18.28 -0.62 3.22
N ASP A 10 -17.58 -1.75 3.06
CA ASP A 10 -16.12 -1.78 2.84
C ASP A 10 -15.72 -1.07 1.52
N VAL A 11 -16.51 -1.25 0.45
CA VAL A 11 -16.30 -0.56 -0.83
C VAL A 11 -16.60 0.93 -0.75
N GLU A 12 -17.53 1.36 0.09
CA GLU A 12 -17.85 2.78 0.27
C GLU A 12 -16.82 3.50 1.15
N ASN A 13 -16.20 2.79 2.10
CA ASN A 13 -15.22 3.34 3.05
C ASN A 13 -14.03 4.01 2.35
N VAL A 14 -13.60 3.49 1.19
CA VAL A 14 -12.52 4.08 0.39
C VAL A 14 -12.76 5.55 0.03
N PHE A 15 -14.01 5.92 -0.26
CA PHE A 15 -14.34 7.29 -0.64
C PHE A 15 -14.28 8.23 0.56
N ASP A 16 -14.64 7.75 1.74
CA ASP A 16 -14.51 8.50 2.98
C ASP A 16 -13.02 8.70 3.33
N GLU A 17 -12.21 7.66 3.20
CA GLU A 17 -10.76 7.76 3.42
C GLU A 17 -10.09 8.76 2.50
N ILE A 18 -10.38 8.71 1.20
CA ILE A 18 -9.76 9.61 0.24
C ILE A 18 -10.17 11.07 0.51
N LYS A 19 -11.42 11.31 0.95
CA LYS A 19 -11.89 12.65 1.32
C LYS A 19 -11.24 13.15 2.60
N ASN A 20 -11.30 12.36 3.67
CA ASN A 20 -10.98 12.80 5.03
C ASN A 20 -9.49 12.66 5.38
N HIS A 21 -8.82 11.62 4.90
CA HIS A 21 -7.41 11.36 5.23
C HIS A 21 -6.45 11.83 4.14
N TRP A 22 -6.87 11.84 2.88
CA TRP A 22 -6.02 12.22 1.75
C TRP A 22 -6.36 13.59 1.17
N GLY A 23 -7.37 14.28 1.71
CA GLY A 23 -7.63 15.68 1.42
C GLY A 23 -8.21 15.94 0.03
N TRP A 24 -8.88 14.96 -0.57
CA TRP A 24 -9.49 15.11 -1.90
C TRP A 24 -10.51 16.25 -1.98
N GLY A 25 -11.19 16.55 -0.87
CA GLY A 25 -12.06 17.73 -0.75
C GLY A 25 -11.38 19.01 -0.23
N GLY A 26 -10.11 18.93 0.17
CA GLY A 26 -9.42 20.02 0.89
C GLY A 26 -8.67 21.01 0.00
N PHE A 27 -8.52 20.72 -1.29
CA PHE A 27 -7.85 21.61 -2.25
C PHE A 27 -8.77 22.00 -3.39
N THR A 28 -8.97 23.30 -3.57
CA THR A 28 -9.72 23.87 -4.69
C THR A 28 -8.97 25.07 -5.25
N SER A 29 -8.79 25.11 -6.56
CA SER A 29 -8.29 26.28 -7.29
C SER A 29 -9.37 26.89 -8.17
N HIS A 30 -9.20 28.15 -8.58
CA HIS A 30 -10.12 28.82 -9.51
C HIS A 30 -10.21 28.15 -10.89
N THR A 31 -9.21 27.35 -11.27
CA THR A 31 -9.21 26.56 -12.50
C THR A 31 -9.53 25.09 -12.26
N PHE A 32 -10.47 24.56 -13.02
CA PHE A 32 -10.86 23.15 -12.95
C PHE A 32 -9.70 22.19 -13.21
N ALA A 33 -8.82 22.51 -14.16
CA ALA A 33 -7.69 21.66 -14.54
C ALA A 33 -6.72 21.41 -13.36
N VAL A 34 -6.48 22.43 -12.54
CA VAL A 34 -5.56 22.32 -11.39
C VAL A 34 -6.21 21.50 -10.27
N THR A 35 -7.49 21.76 -9.95
CA THR A 35 -8.26 20.94 -9.02
C THR A 35 -8.33 19.47 -9.47
N GLN A 36 -8.55 19.21 -10.76
CA GLN A 36 -8.59 17.86 -11.32
C GLN A 36 -7.23 17.14 -11.21
N ASN A 37 -6.13 17.84 -11.46
CA ASN A 37 -4.80 17.26 -11.34
C ASN A 37 -4.49 16.88 -9.88
N VAL A 38 -4.81 17.75 -8.92
CA VAL A 38 -4.60 17.44 -7.50
C VAL A 38 -5.46 16.26 -7.07
N ALA A 39 -6.74 16.21 -7.47
CA ALA A 39 -7.62 15.07 -7.24
C ALA A 39 -7.02 13.74 -7.76
N ARG A 40 -6.46 13.74 -8.98
CA ARG A 40 -5.81 12.55 -9.56
C ARG A 40 -4.54 12.16 -8.82
N MET A 41 -3.71 13.13 -8.41
CA MET A 41 -2.51 12.86 -7.61
C MET A 41 -2.88 12.26 -6.25
N THR A 42 -3.90 12.78 -5.59
CA THR A 42 -4.42 12.24 -4.33
C THR A 42 -4.90 10.80 -4.48
N ALA A 43 -5.67 10.49 -5.53
CA ALA A 43 -6.09 9.11 -5.83
C ALA A 43 -4.91 8.17 -6.09
N LEU A 44 -3.86 8.66 -6.77
CA LEU A 44 -2.64 7.89 -7.00
C LEU A 44 -1.88 7.60 -5.68
N PHE A 45 -1.75 8.60 -4.80
CA PHE A 45 -1.11 8.40 -3.48
C PHE A 45 -1.89 7.40 -2.62
N TYR A 46 -3.22 7.49 -2.62
CA TYR A 46 -4.07 6.50 -1.97
C TYR A 46 -3.82 5.08 -2.51
N ASN A 47 -3.80 4.92 -3.83
CA ASN A 47 -3.56 3.61 -4.46
C ASN A 47 -2.21 3.02 -4.05
N TRP A 48 -1.14 3.83 -4.09
CA TRP A 48 0.19 3.39 -3.66
C TRP A 48 0.23 3.03 -2.19
N TRP A 49 -0.46 3.80 -1.34
CA TRP A 49 -0.55 3.50 0.10
C TRP A 49 -1.26 2.17 0.36
N SER A 50 -2.37 1.93 -0.33
CA SER A 50 -3.14 0.68 -0.23
C SER A 50 -2.31 -0.53 -0.66
N ILE A 51 -1.57 -0.42 -1.77
CA ILE A 51 -0.62 -1.43 -2.24
C ILE A 51 0.45 -1.71 -1.18
N PHE A 52 1.06 -0.65 -0.65
CA PHE A 52 2.10 -0.76 0.37
C PHE A 52 1.61 -1.48 1.64
N CYS A 53 0.40 -1.16 2.11
CA CYS A 53 -0.19 -1.82 3.27
C CYS A 53 -0.50 -3.29 3.01
N ARG A 54 -1.06 -3.62 1.83
CA ARG A 54 -1.42 -5.00 1.45
C ARG A 54 -0.20 -5.91 1.25
N LEU A 55 0.94 -5.37 0.82
CA LEU A 55 2.17 -6.15 0.69
C LEU A 55 2.67 -6.72 2.03
N ALA A 56 2.40 -6.03 3.14
CA ALA A 56 2.83 -6.48 4.47
C ALA A 56 1.72 -7.16 5.28
N ASP A 57 0.44 -6.89 4.95
CA ASP A 57 -0.73 -7.57 5.51
C ASP A 57 -1.75 -7.92 4.41
N PRO A 58 -1.54 -9.04 3.71
CA PRO A 58 -2.35 -9.41 2.56
C PRO A 58 -3.82 -9.73 2.88
N ASN A 59 -4.12 -10.09 4.13
CA ASN A 59 -5.42 -10.61 4.53
C ASN A 59 -6.38 -9.52 5.03
N HIS A 60 -5.87 -8.31 5.30
CA HIS A 60 -6.68 -7.22 5.87
C HIS A 60 -6.54 -5.95 5.05
N HIS A 61 -7.66 -5.38 4.64
CA HIS A 61 -7.67 -3.99 4.22
C HIS A 61 -7.47 -3.12 5.46
N ARG A 62 -6.28 -2.52 5.57
CA ARG A 62 -5.99 -1.64 6.70
C ARG A 62 -6.32 -0.20 6.35
N GLU A 63 -7.16 0.40 7.18
CA GLU A 63 -7.64 1.74 6.97
C GLU A 63 -6.52 2.80 7.03
N ALA A 64 -6.65 3.84 6.21
CA ALA A 64 -5.69 4.95 6.18
C ALA A 64 -5.60 5.69 7.52
N ILE A 65 -6.72 5.81 8.25
CA ILE A 65 -6.77 6.49 9.55
C ILE A 65 -5.88 5.86 10.60
N THR A 66 -5.71 4.53 10.57
CA THR A 66 -4.91 3.78 11.54
C THR A 66 -3.49 3.57 11.06
N THR A 67 -3.32 3.24 9.77
CA THR A 67 -2.01 2.93 9.18
C THR A 67 -1.14 4.15 8.99
N ARG A 68 -1.70 5.28 8.56
CA ARG A 68 -0.91 6.48 8.26
C ARG A 68 -0.28 7.08 9.52
N PRO A 69 -1.00 7.28 10.63
CA PRO A 69 -0.36 7.72 11.87
C PRO A 69 0.69 6.73 12.40
N ALA A 70 0.43 5.41 12.28
CA ALA A 70 1.34 4.38 12.77
C ALA A 70 2.65 4.30 11.96
N LEU A 71 2.55 4.31 10.63
CA LEU A 71 3.68 4.08 9.74
C LEU A 71 4.42 5.37 9.38
N LEU A 72 3.72 6.51 9.26
CA LEU A 72 4.30 7.77 8.80
C LEU A 72 4.95 8.61 9.92
N HIS A 73 4.50 8.45 11.18
CA HIS A 73 5.16 9.10 12.32
C HIS A 73 6.41 8.35 12.80
N SER A 74 6.79 7.27 12.12
CA SER A 74 8.04 6.57 12.40
C SER A 74 9.16 7.21 11.59
N ILE A 75 10.21 7.68 12.27
CA ILE A 75 11.40 8.23 11.62
C ILE A 75 12.26 7.06 11.14
N VAL A 76 12.46 6.96 9.82
CA VAL A 76 13.32 5.95 9.23
C VAL A 76 14.67 6.56 8.88
N ARG A 77 15.75 6.02 9.45
CA ARG A 77 17.13 6.35 9.09
C ARG A 77 17.72 5.20 8.27
N GLN A 78 18.05 5.46 7.00
CA GLN A 78 18.86 4.54 6.20
C GLN A 78 20.35 4.81 6.44
N THR A 79 21.10 3.78 6.82
CA THR A 79 22.55 3.82 6.92
C THR A 79 23.16 2.76 6.01
N THR A 80 24.25 3.12 5.34
CA THR A 80 25.03 2.20 4.51
C THR A 80 26.40 2.01 5.13
N SER A 81 26.74 0.79 5.53
CA SER A 81 28.05 0.46 6.12
C SER A 81 28.49 -0.94 5.67
N GLY A 82 29.75 -1.10 5.28
CA GLY A 82 30.32 -2.39 4.89
C GLY A 82 29.58 -3.10 3.74
N GLY A 83 28.97 -2.35 2.81
CA GLY A 83 28.15 -2.91 1.73
C GLY A 83 26.72 -3.30 2.13
N GLN A 84 26.36 -3.19 3.41
CA GLN A 84 25.00 -3.47 3.89
C GLN A 84 24.19 -2.18 4.00
N ARG A 85 22.91 -2.25 3.59
CA ARG A 85 21.91 -1.19 3.80
C ARG A 85 21.06 -1.56 5.01
N MET A 86 21.14 -0.75 6.07
CA MET A 86 20.36 -0.92 7.30
C MET A 86 19.33 0.20 7.43
N LEU A 87 18.07 -0.17 7.68
CA LEU A 87 16.99 0.78 7.98
C LEU A 87 16.71 0.76 9.48
N THR A 88 17.05 1.83 10.19
CA THR A 88 16.69 2.03 11.60
C THR A 88 15.36 2.76 11.67
N ILE A 89 14.34 2.12 12.24
CA ILE A 89 12.99 2.68 12.33
C ILE A 89 12.73 3.08 13.78
N THR A 90 12.66 4.38 14.03
CA THR A 90 12.34 4.94 15.34
C THR A 90 10.88 5.35 15.36
N SER A 91 10.04 4.58 16.05
CA SER A 91 8.63 4.94 16.26
C SER A 91 8.41 5.43 17.69
N THR A 92 7.76 6.59 17.84
CA THR A 92 7.30 7.10 19.15
C THR A 92 5.97 6.46 19.57
N ASN A 93 5.39 5.61 18.72
CA ASN A 93 4.08 5.02 18.90
C ASN A 93 4.13 3.78 19.82
N GLY A 94 3.06 3.49 20.57
CA GLY A 94 3.00 2.36 21.51
C GLY A 94 3.06 0.99 20.83
N ASN A 95 2.93 0.95 19.50
CA ASN A 95 2.81 -0.28 18.70
C ASN A 95 4.10 -0.63 17.93
N LYS A 96 5.27 -0.42 18.55
CA LYS A 96 6.60 -0.65 17.95
C LYS A 96 6.74 -2.04 17.33
N ASN A 97 6.31 -3.08 18.05
CA ASN A 97 6.45 -4.47 17.60
C ASN A 97 5.65 -4.75 16.32
N ALA A 98 4.43 -4.21 16.19
CA ALA A 98 3.65 -4.38 14.98
C ALA A 98 4.27 -3.65 13.78
N ILE A 99 4.81 -2.44 14.00
CA ILE A 99 5.52 -1.68 12.96
C ILE A 99 6.78 -2.41 12.52
N THR A 100 7.58 -2.92 13.46
CA THR A 100 8.76 -3.73 13.15
C THR A 100 8.38 -4.97 12.34
N ALA A 101 7.38 -5.74 12.80
CA ALA A 101 6.92 -6.92 12.08
C ALA A 101 6.42 -6.62 10.66
N PHE A 102 5.72 -5.49 10.48
CA PHE A 102 5.28 -5.00 9.18
C PHE A 102 6.48 -4.78 8.23
N PHE A 103 7.48 -4.00 8.67
CA PHE A 103 8.64 -3.69 7.83
C PHE A 103 9.55 -4.91 7.60
N THR A 104 9.68 -5.82 8.58
CA THR A 104 10.42 -7.07 8.41
C THR A 104 9.77 -7.96 7.36
N ARG A 105 8.43 -8.11 7.38
CA ARG A 105 7.70 -8.88 6.35
C ARG A 105 7.85 -8.26 4.97
N LEU A 106 7.68 -6.95 4.87
CA LEU A 106 7.84 -6.23 3.61
C LEU A 106 9.26 -6.38 3.05
N GLY A 107 10.27 -6.23 3.91
CA GLY A 107 11.68 -6.39 3.53
C GLY A 107 12.00 -7.80 3.05
N ALA A 108 11.51 -8.83 3.77
CA ALA A 108 11.66 -10.22 3.36
C ALA A 108 10.99 -10.50 2.01
N TRP A 109 9.78 -9.99 1.80
CA TRP A 109 9.05 -10.13 0.54
C TRP A 109 9.77 -9.44 -0.62
N LEU A 110 10.21 -8.19 -0.44
CA LEU A 110 10.98 -7.45 -1.46
C LEU A 110 12.30 -8.13 -1.78
N SER A 111 12.99 -8.68 -0.78
CA SER A 111 14.24 -9.43 -0.97
C SER A 111 13.98 -10.67 -1.82
N ALA A 112 13.00 -11.51 -1.44
CA ALA A 112 12.64 -12.71 -2.18
C ALA A 112 12.17 -12.38 -3.61
N PHE A 113 11.36 -11.34 -3.76
CA PHE A 113 10.91 -10.84 -5.06
C PHE A 113 12.10 -10.41 -5.93
N SER A 114 13.06 -9.66 -5.37
CA SER A 114 14.22 -9.17 -6.12
C SER A 114 15.15 -10.30 -6.60
N THR A 115 15.35 -11.35 -5.79
CA THR A 115 16.15 -12.53 -6.16
C THR A 115 15.55 -13.30 -7.34
N ILE A 116 14.23 -13.36 -7.45
CA ILE A 116 13.53 -14.15 -8.47
C ILE A 116 13.18 -13.29 -9.69
N ALA A 117 12.95 -11.98 -9.49
CA ALA A 117 12.47 -11.08 -10.53
C ALA A 117 13.44 -10.90 -11.70
N GLU A 118 14.76 -11.02 -11.49
CA GLU A 118 15.75 -10.92 -12.58
C GLU A 118 15.53 -11.96 -13.68
N GLN A 119 14.97 -13.11 -13.34
CA GLN A 119 14.67 -14.21 -14.27
C GLN A 119 13.35 -14.00 -15.05
N TRP A 120 12.53 -13.02 -14.64
CA TRP A 120 11.21 -12.80 -15.20
C TRP A 120 11.16 -11.60 -16.16
N LEU A 121 10.42 -11.78 -17.26
CA LEU A 121 10.00 -10.68 -18.12
C LEU A 121 9.07 -9.71 -17.35
N ARG A 122 9.06 -8.43 -17.76
CA ARG A 122 8.27 -7.36 -17.12
C ARG A 122 6.81 -7.73 -16.81
N PRO A 123 6.04 -8.38 -17.69
CA PRO A 123 4.65 -8.75 -17.41
C PRO A 123 4.53 -9.75 -16.25
N ARG A 124 5.45 -10.71 -16.14
CA ARG A 124 5.42 -11.71 -15.08
C ARG A 124 5.72 -11.11 -13.72
N ARG A 125 6.65 -10.15 -13.64
CA ARG A 125 6.91 -9.38 -12.41
C ARG A 125 5.65 -8.68 -11.91
N TRP A 126 4.87 -8.09 -12.82
CA TRP A 126 3.62 -7.43 -12.48
C TRP A 126 2.56 -8.41 -11.97
N GLN A 127 2.40 -9.57 -12.62
CA GLN A 127 1.46 -10.60 -12.18
C GLN A 127 1.76 -11.09 -10.76
N GLU A 128 3.03 -11.36 -10.45
CA GLU A 128 3.43 -11.88 -9.13
C GLU A 128 3.29 -10.81 -8.04
N LEU A 129 3.56 -9.54 -8.38
CA LEU A 129 3.26 -8.41 -7.51
C LEU A 129 1.74 -8.32 -7.23
N LEU A 130 0.90 -8.44 -8.26
CA LEU A 130 -0.56 -8.38 -8.09
C LEU A 130 -1.08 -9.54 -7.23
N LYS A 131 -0.57 -10.76 -7.39
CA LYS A 131 -0.93 -11.91 -6.54
C LYS A 131 -0.61 -11.67 -5.07
N ALA A 132 0.52 -11.02 -4.79
CA ALA A 132 0.91 -10.68 -3.42
C ALA A 132 0.01 -9.58 -2.82
N ILE A 133 -0.41 -8.59 -3.61
CA ILE A 133 -1.28 -7.48 -3.18
C ILE A 133 -2.74 -7.93 -3.03
N PHE A 134 -3.19 -8.87 -3.86
CA PHE A 134 -4.59 -9.31 -3.93
C PHE A 134 -4.71 -10.84 -3.78
N PRO A 135 -4.53 -11.39 -2.56
CA PRO A 135 -4.66 -12.82 -2.31
C PRO A 135 -6.13 -13.22 -2.15
N GLY A 136 -6.86 -13.15 -3.26
CA GLY A 136 -8.26 -13.56 -3.39
C GLY A 136 -8.57 -13.90 -4.85
N PRO A 137 -9.83 -14.21 -5.22
CA PRO A 137 -10.21 -14.60 -6.58
C PRO A 137 -9.87 -13.56 -7.66
N PHE A 138 -9.65 -12.29 -7.27
CA PHE A 138 -9.15 -11.22 -8.16
C PHE A 138 -7.63 -11.26 -8.43
N GLY A 139 -6.88 -12.13 -7.74
CA GLY A 139 -5.46 -12.39 -7.97
C GLY A 139 -5.18 -13.55 -8.94
N VAL A 140 -6.24 -14.21 -9.45
CA VAL A 140 -6.11 -15.16 -10.57
C VAL A 140 -6.02 -14.33 -11.85
N VAL A 141 -4.80 -13.92 -12.21
CA VAL A 141 -4.55 -13.43 -13.56
C VAL A 141 -4.72 -14.61 -14.50
N TYR A 142 -5.88 -14.68 -15.17
CA TYR A 142 -6.08 -15.61 -16.28
C TYR A 142 -5.05 -15.28 -17.37
N ASP A 143 -4.24 -16.27 -17.72
CA ASP A 143 -3.41 -16.26 -18.92
C ASP A 143 -4.35 -16.39 -20.14
N PRO A 144 -4.42 -15.41 -21.05
CA PRO A 144 -5.27 -15.51 -22.23
C PRO A 144 -4.73 -16.47 -23.31
N SER A 145 -3.61 -17.15 -23.07
CA SER A 145 -2.99 -18.09 -24.01
C SER A 145 -3.06 -19.54 -23.56
N GLY A 146 -4.29 -20.05 -23.44
CA GLY A 146 -4.60 -21.48 -23.52
C GLY A 146 -5.31 -21.79 -24.83
#